data_AF-A0A1M4EG52-F1
#
_entry.id   AF-A0A1M4EG52-F1
#
_cell.length_a   1.000
_cell.length_b   1.000
_cell.length_c   1.000
_cell.angle_alpha   90.00
_cell.angle_beta   90.00
_cell.angle_gamma   90.00
#
_symmetry.space_group_name_H-M   'P 1'
#
loop_
_entity.id
_entity.type
_entity.pdbx_description
1 polymer ?
#
loop_
_entity_poly.entity_id
_entity_poly.type
_entity_poly.pdbx_seq_one_letter_code
_entity_poly.pdbx_strand_id
1 'polypeptide(L)'
;MPLIAVLTGGEEEARPRPAVSRSPVREAVSVTPNAVYPAARVEGGTGSMRVTFPDGSRAEITYPARLSLASLGARPYVGGTLTGDGGAEFRALTAPLYGEAETPAGREMIRPLTANVGVWPGPPGVDTAGQVLLFRFGVWRVGGLSRRMLVVAPVPGCGRLGRTPVVLDARHAIAGSTCRDGFHLAASGDRDFVREAIEHVRVRPA
;
A
#
# COMPACT_ATOMS: atom_id res chain seq x y z
N MET A 1 12.23 -1.52 -8.96
CA MET A 1 12.65 -0.89 -7.69
C MET A 1 11.58 -1.19 -6.66
N PRO A 2 11.86 -1.92 -5.57
CA PRO A 2 10.82 -2.34 -4.64
C PRO A 2 10.59 -1.29 -3.53
N LEU A 3 9.34 -0.95 -3.27
CA LEU A 3 8.92 -0.03 -2.20
C LEU A 3 8.09 -0.79 -1.16
N ILE A 4 8.16 -0.37 0.11
CA ILE A 4 7.24 -0.84 1.16
C ILE A 4 6.26 0.30 1.44
N ALA A 5 4.95 0.00 1.40
CA ALA A 5 3.88 0.92 1.80
C ALA A 5 3.19 0.38 3.06
N VAL A 6 2.82 1.23 4.01
CA VAL A 6 2.24 0.82 5.31
C VAL A 6 0.84 1.46 5.45
N LEU A 7 -0.24 0.64 5.45
CA LEU A 7 -1.69 0.92 5.52
C LEU A 7 -2.47 0.38 6.78
N THR A 8 -3.25 1.21 7.50
CA THR A 8 -4.18 0.80 8.60
C THR A 8 -5.61 0.49 8.12
N GLY A 9 -6.27 -0.46 8.80
CA GLY A 9 -7.73 -0.55 8.97
C GLY A 9 -8.12 -0.59 10.46
N GLY A 10 -9.35 -0.17 10.81
CA GLY A 10 -9.93 -0.23 12.15
C GLY A 10 -11.45 -0.47 12.10
N GLU A 11 -11.96 -1.25 13.07
CA GLU A 11 -13.07 -2.24 13.00
C GLU A 11 -14.50 -1.80 13.44
N GLU A 12 -15.38 -2.80 13.57
CA GLU A 12 -16.83 -2.98 13.33
C GLU A 12 -17.55 -3.60 14.56
N GLU A 13 -18.89 -3.54 14.67
CA GLU A 13 -19.66 -4.28 15.72
C GLU A 13 -21.01 -4.89 15.24
N ALA A 14 -21.47 -5.91 15.97
CA ALA A 14 -22.21 -7.15 15.61
C ALA A 14 -23.70 -7.07 15.15
N ARG A 15 -24.24 -8.17 14.54
CA ARG A 15 -25.66 -8.31 14.10
C ARG A 15 -26.39 -9.64 14.40
N PRO A 16 -27.75 -9.61 14.55
CA PRO A 16 -28.67 -10.74 14.72
C PRO A 16 -29.45 -11.16 13.43
N ARG A 17 -30.25 -12.24 13.51
CA ARG A 17 -30.95 -12.93 12.38
C ARG A 17 -31.93 -12.05 11.56
N PRO A 18 -32.13 -12.33 10.25
CA PRO A 18 -32.54 -11.33 9.26
C PRO A 18 -34.06 -11.16 9.08
N ALA A 19 -34.47 -9.91 8.86
CA ALA A 19 -35.78 -9.51 8.34
C ALA A 19 -35.58 -8.72 7.04
N VAL A 20 -36.42 -8.96 6.02
CA VAL A 20 -36.34 -8.26 4.73
C VAL A 20 -36.75 -6.79 4.94
N SER A 21 -35.78 -5.87 4.84
CA SER A 21 -35.96 -4.43 5.01
C SER A 21 -35.79 -3.68 3.68
N ARG A 22 -36.63 -2.66 3.43
CA ARG A 22 -36.49 -1.71 2.30
C ARG A 22 -35.38 -0.67 2.54
N SER A 23 -34.65 -0.75 3.66
CA SER A 23 -33.50 0.09 3.95
C SER A 23 -32.19 -0.61 3.53
N PRO A 24 -31.23 0.10 2.92
CA PRO A 24 -30.00 -0.50 2.41
C PRO A 24 -29.25 -1.22 3.53
N VAL A 25 -29.00 -2.52 3.30
CA VAL A 25 -28.21 -3.36 4.19
C VAL A 25 -26.77 -2.89 4.14
N ARG A 26 -26.34 -2.12 5.14
CA ARG A 26 -24.92 -1.86 5.41
C ARG A 26 -24.42 -2.86 6.42
N GLU A 27 -24.32 -4.12 6.02
CA GLU A 27 -23.53 -5.06 6.82
C GLU A 27 -22.08 -4.67 6.54
N ALA A 28 -21.41 -4.12 7.56
CA ALA A 28 -19.97 -4.05 7.52
C ALA A 28 -19.53 -5.52 7.45
N VAL A 29 -18.77 -5.84 6.40
CA VAL A 29 -18.10 -7.13 6.34
C VAL A 29 -16.81 -6.88 7.12
N SER A 30 -16.59 -7.63 8.19
CA SER A 30 -15.29 -7.61 8.90
C SER A 30 -14.25 -8.18 7.94
N VAL A 31 -13.66 -7.31 7.15
CA VAL A 31 -12.60 -7.68 6.21
C VAL A 31 -11.27 -7.41 6.88
N THR A 32 -10.53 -8.48 7.18
CA THR A 32 -9.13 -8.35 7.57
C THR A 32 -8.33 -7.77 6.40
N PRO A 33 -7.68 -6.60 6.56
CA PRO A 33 -6.83 -6.06 5.51
C PRO A 33 -5.69 -7.02 5.19
N ASN A 34 -5.39 -7.20 3.91
CA ASN A 34 -4.22 -7.94 3.45
C ASN A 34 -2.94 -7.13 3.69
N ALA A 35 -2.52 -7.05 4.94
CA ALA A 35 -1.37 -6.30 5.39
C ALA A 35 -0.62 -7.08 6.48
N VAL A 36 0.68 -6.86 6.58
CA VAL A 36 1.52 -7.39 7.66
C VAL A 36 1.78 -6.28 8.65
N TYR A 37 1.39 -6.48 9.90
CA TYR A 37 1.58 -5.51 10.95
C TYR A 37 2.96 -5.72 11.59
N PRO A 38 3.93 -4.82 11.36
CA PRO A 38 5.27 -4.98 11.90
C PRO A 38 5.22 -4.87 13.43
N ALA A 39 6.01 -5.68 14.13
CA ALA A 39 6.22 -5.46 15.55
C ALA A 39 6.95 -4.13 15.76
N ALA A 40 6.43 -3.29 16.66
CA ALA A 40 7.08 -2.04 17.05
C ALA A 40 7.33 -1.98 18.56
N ARG A 41 8.45 -1.37 18.93
CA ARG A 41 8.78 -0.99 20.30
C ARG A 41 8.43 0.47 20.48
N VAL A 42 7.82 0.84 21.61
CA VAL A 42 7.53 2.25 21.94
C VAL A 42 8.20 2.60 23.26
N GLU A 43 9.05 3.63 23.24
CA GLU A 43 9.75 4.14 24.40
C GLU A 43 9.81 5.66 24.37
N GLY A 44 9.50 6.34 25.48
CA GLY A 44 9.63 7.79 25.59
C GLY A 44 8.89 8.59 24.50
N GLY A 45 7.76 8.07 24.01
CA GLY A 45 6.98 8.71 22.93
C GLY A 45 7.54 8.50 21.52
N THR A 46 8.56 7.66 21.36
CA THR A 46 9.14 7.26 20.06
C THR A 46 8.84 5.80 19.80
N GLY A 47 8.25 5.51 18.64
CA GLY A 47 8.12 4.14 18.12
C GLY A 47 9.31 3.77 17.25
N SER A 48 9.74 2.51 17.31
CA SER A 48 10.72 1.94 16.40
C SER A 48 10.26 0.58 15.86
N MET A 49 10.55 0.30 14.59
CA MET A 49 10.28 -0.99 13.96
C MET A 49 11.38 -1.35 12.96
N ARG A 50 11.64 -2.65 12.78
CA ARG A 50 12.56 -3.15 11.76
C ARG A 50 11.79 -3.60 10.53
N VAL A 51 12.31 -3.27 9.36
CA VAL A 51 11.73 -3.66 8.07
C VAL A 51 12.76 -4.35 7.19
N THR A 52 12.29 -5.28 6.35
CA THR A 52 13.07 -5.91 5.29
C THR A 52 12.41 -5.59 3.96
N PHE A 53 13.17 -5.00 3.04
CA PHE A 53 12.71 -4.64 1.71
C PHE A 53 12.74 -5.85 0.77
N PRO A 54 11.96 -5.84 -0.33
CA PRO A 54 11.96 -6.95 -1.28
C PRO A 54 13.31 -7.21 -1.96
N ASP A 55 14.25 -6.26 -1.95
CA ASP A 55 15.64 -6.47 -2.39
C ASP A 55 16.53 -7.14 -1.32
N GLY A 56 15.97 -7.48 -0.16
CA GLY A 56 16.66 -8.09 0.96
C GLY A 56 17.35 -7.09 1.90
N SER A 57 17.43 -5.81 1.53
CA SER A 57 17.98 -4.77 2.41
C SER A 57 17.13 -4.60 3.67
N ARG A 58 17.75 -4.10 4.74
CA ARG A 58 17.10 -3.96 6.05
C ARG A 58 17.26 -2.53 6.57
N ALA A 59 16.28 -2.08 7.32
CA ALA A 59 16.34 -0.79 8.00
C ALA A 59 15.60 -0.82 9.34
N GLU A 60 16.01 0.08 10.22
CA GLU A 60 15.23 0.49 11.38
C GLU A 60 14.51 1.82 11.06
N ILE A 61 13.21 1.85 11.34
CA ILE A 61 12.37 3.04 11.19
C ILE A 61 12.02 3.54 12.58
N THR A 62 12.32 4.81 12.87
CA THR A 62 11.90 5.48 14.11
C THR A 62 10.94 6.62 13.82
N TYR A 63 9.91 6.79 14.65
CA TYR A 63 8.82 7.74 14.40
C TYR A 63 8.15 8.21 15.70
N PRO A 64 7.49 9.38 15.73
CA PRO A 64 6.68 9.77 16.87
C PRO A 64 5.57 8.75 17.13
N ALA A 65 5.46 8.22 18.35
CA ALA A 65 4.54 7.13 18.68
C ALA A 65 3.07 7.46 18.33
N ARG A 66 2.67 8.74 18.39
CA ARG A 66 1.34 9.23 17.98
C ARG A 66 0.96 8.88 16.53
N LEU A 67 1.94 8.72 15.63
CA LEU A 67 1.68 8.33 14.25
C LEU A 67 1.25 6.87 14.12
N SER A 68 1.50 6.04 15.14
CA SER A 68 1.07 4.64 15.21
C SER A 68 1.42 3.84 13.94
N LEU A 69 2.59 4.09 13.33
CA LEU A 69 2.91 3.57 11.99
C LEU A 69 2.80 2.04 11.89
N ALA A 70 3.18 1.30 12.92
CA ALA A 70 3.06 -0.16 12.93
C ALA A 70 1.61 -0.66 12.91
N SER A 71 0.68 0.07 13.53
CA SER A 71 -0.75 -0.23 13.42
C SER A 71 -1.25 -0.02 12.00
N LEU A 72 -0.55 0.79 11.21
CA LEU A 72 -0.82 0.95 9.79
C LEU A 72 -0.31 -0.23 8.96
N GLY A 73 -0.29 -1.51 9.34
CA GLY A 73 -0.05 -2.66 8.43
C GLY A 73 0.77 -2.47 7.11
N ALA A 74 1.96 -3.04 6.99
CA ALA A 74 2.79 -3.03 5.78
C ALA A 74 2.27 -3.91 4.62
N ARG A 75 2.44 -3.42 3.39
CA ARG A 75 2.10 -4.06 2.12
C ARG A 75 3.23 -3.83 1.10
N PRO A 76 3.62 -4.87 0.34
CA PRO A 76 4.59 -4.69 -0.72
C PRO A 76 4.00 -3.85 -1.85
N TYR A 77 4.80 -2.93 -2.37
CA TYR A 77 4.49 -2.13 -3.55
C TYR A 77 5.70 -2.16 -4.50
N VAL A 78 5.50 -2.57 -5.74
CA VAL A 78 6.54 -2.50 -6.76
C VAL A 78 6.00 -1.70 -7.94
N GLY A 79 6.74 -0.67 -8.33
CA GLY A 79 6.44 0.11 -9.53
C GLY A 79 7.48 -0.12 -10.60
N GLY A 80 7.07 0.00 -11.86
CA GLY A 80 7.96 0.00 -13.01
C GLY A 80 7.32 0.72 -14.19
N THR A 81 8.16 1.26 -15.07
CA THR A 81 7.71 1.82 -16.34
C THR A 81 7.87 0.75 -17.41
N LEU A 82 6.78 0.43 -18.11
CA LEU A 82 6.81 -0.40 -19.32
C LEU A 82 6.95 0.53 -20.51
N THR A 83 7.92 0.24 -21.39
CA THR A 83 8.08 0.97 -22.64
C THR A 83 7.51 0.12 -23.77
N GLY A 84 6.63 0.69 -24.58
CA GLY A 84 6.09 0.05 -25.78
C GLY A 84 5.84 1.08 -26.89
N ASP A 85 5.16 0.65 -27.96
CA ASP A 85 4.89 1.48 -29.14
C ASP A 85 4.04 2.73 -28.81
N GLY A 86 3.27 2.69 -27.73
CA GLY A 86 2.49 3.82 -27.18
C GLY A 86 3.26 4.73 -26.23
N GLY A 87 4.57 4.54 -26.07
CA GLY A 87 5.42 5.28 -25.14
C GLY A 87 5.67 4.56 -23.81
N ALA A 88 6.09 5.34 -22.82
CA ALA A 88 6.46 4.85 -21.50
C ALA A 88 5.25 4.96 -20.54
N GLU A 89 4.82 3.83 -19.99
CA GLU A 89 3.65 3.75 -19.13
C GLU A 89 4.00 3.15 -17.77
N PHE A 90 3.63 3.86 -16.69
CA PHE A 90 3.86 3.37 -15.34
C PHE A 90 2.87 2.26 -14.97
N ARG A 91 3.38 1.23 -14.30
CA ARG A 91 2.64 0.09 -13.77
C ARG A 91 3.01 -0.14 -12.32
N ALA A 92 1.98 -0.30 -11.49
CA ALA A 92 2.11 -0.65 -10.09
C ALA A 92 1.64 -2.09 -9.84
N LEU A 93 2.40 -2.79 -9.00
CA LEU A 93 2.11 -4.09 -8.43
C LEU A 93 2.00 -3.87 -6.91
N THR A 94 0.78 -3.74 -6.39
CA THR A 94 0.48 -3.50 -4.95
C THR A 94 -0.08 -4.77 -4.29
N ALA A 95 -0.61 -4.87 -3.06
CA ALA A 95 -1.21 -6.12 -2.47
C ALA A 95 -2.70 -6.00 -2.07
N PRO A 96 -3.75 -6.56 -2.74
CA PRO A 96 -5.11 -6.00 -2.69
C PRO A 96 -5.54 -5.89 -1.26
N LEU A 97 -6.01 -4.71 -0.86
CA LEU A 97 -6.47 -4.39 0.49
C LEU A 97 -7.42 -5.48 1.00
N TYR A 98 -8.31 -5.98 0.15
CA TYR A 98 -9.25 -7.05 0.48
C TYR A 98 -8.90 -8.40 -0.15
N GLY A 99 -7.62 -8.61 -0.48
CA GLY A 99 -7.13 -9.84 -1.12
C GLY A 99 -7.79 -10.13 -2.46
N GLU A 100 -7.98 -11.41 -2.78
CA GLU A 100 -8.64 -11.80 -4.04
C GLU A 100 -10.09 -11.31 -4.16
N ALA A 101 -10.71 -10.76 -3.12
CA ALA A 101 -12.06 -10.22 -3.23
C ALA A 101 -12.08 -8.82 -3.89
N GLU A 102 -11.00 -8.05 -3.76
CA GLU A 102 -10.90 -6.70 -4.34
C GLU A 102 -10.70 -6.73 -5.86
N THR A 103 -9.86 -7.64 -6.35
CA THR A 103 -9.51 -7.80 -7.76
C THR A 103 -10.72 -8.07 -8.69
N PRO A 104 -11.61 -9.04 -8.39
CA PRO A 104 -12.80 -9.30 -9.18
C PRO A 104 -13.89 -8.26 -8.94
N ALA A 105 -13.94 -7.67 -7.75
CA ALA A 105 -15.12 -6.97 -7.23
C ALA A 105 -16.41 -7.77 -7.51
N GLY A 106 -16.37 -9.08 -7.29
CA GLY A 106 -17.47 -10.01 -7.55
C GLY A 106 -17.58 -10.57 -8.98
N ARG A 107 -16.66 -10.25 -9.90
CA ARG A 107 -16.63 -10.83 -11.26
C ARG A 107 -15.74 -12.07 -11.38
N GLU A 108 -16.04 -12.93 -12.33
CA GLU A 108 -15.25 -14.14 -12.57
C GLU A 108 -13.88 -13.84 -13.21
N MET A 109 -12.92 -14.73 -12.96
CA MET A 109 -11.62 -14.73 -13.63
C MET A 109 -11.82 -14.94 -15.14
N ILE A 110 -11.17 -14.13 -15.98
CA ILE A 110 -11.27 -14.23 -17.44
C ILE A 110 -10.58 -15.51 -17.92
N ARG A 111 -9.33 -15.72 -17.50
CA ARG A 111 -8.55 -16.92 -17.82
C ARG A 111 -7.33 -17.06 -16.91
N PRO A 112 -6.85 -18.29 -16.65
CA PRO A 112 -5.50 -18.50 -16.15
C PRO A 112 -4.46 -18.23 -17.25
N LEU A 113 -3.30 -17.66 -16.90
CA LEU A 113 -2.12 -17.63 -17.76
C LEU A 113 -1.12 -18.72 -17.37
N THR A 114 -0.99 -18.97 -16.06
CA THR A 114 -0.16 -20.04 -15.49
C THR A 114 -0.85 -20.60 -14.25
N ALA A 115 -0.25 -21.59 -13.59
CA ALA A 115 -0.73 -22.08 -12.30
C ALA A 115 -0.81 -21.00 -11.19
N ASN A 116 -0.04 -19.91 -11.32
CA ASN A 116 0.07 -18.86 -10.32
C ASN A 116 -0.35 -17.47 -10.82
N VAL A 117 -0.83 -17.36 -12.06
CA VAL A 117 -1.18 -16.08 -12.69
C VAL A 117 -2.55 -16.18 -13.33
N GLY A 118 -3.49 -15.37 -12.86
CA GLY A 118 -4.83 -15.22 -13.44
C GLY A 118 -5.04 -13.84 -14.06
N VAL A 119 -5.80 -13.79 -15.15
CA VAL A 119 -6.29 -12.55 -15.76
C VAL A 119 -7.69 -12.27 -15.25
N TRP A 120 -7.91 -11.07 -14.74
CA TRP A 120 -9.17 -10.62 -14.17
C TRP A 120 -9.65 -9.34 -14.85
N PRO A 121 -10.96 -9.05 -14.81
CA PRO A 121 -11.47 -7.76 -15.24
C PRO A 121 -10.90 -6.61 -14.39
N GLY A 122 -10.63 -5.45 -14.98
CA GLY A 122 -10.24 -4.25 -14.25
C GLY A 122 -11.33 -3.75 -13.30
N PRO A 123 -11.02 -3.08 -12.19
CA PRO A 123 -11.96 -2.74 -11.13
C PRO A 123 -13.20 -1.97 -11.64
N PRO A 124 -14.38 -2.14 -11.03
CA PRO A 124 -15.59 -1.42 -11.46
C PRO A 124 -15.39 0.09 -11.33
N GLY A 125 -15.89 0.86 -12.29
CA GLY A 125 -15.75 2.33 -12.29
C GLY A 125 -14.33 2.81 -12.59
N VAL A 126 -13.49 1.94 -13.17
CA VAL A 126 -12.16 2.28 -13.67
C VAL A 126 -12.01 1.73 -15.08
N ASP A 127 -12.79 2.27 -16.01
CA ASP A 127 -12.90 1.74 -17.37
C ASP A 127 -11.56 1.76 -18.14
N THR A 128 -10.61 2.59 -17.70
CA THR A 128 -9.25 2.68 -18.26
C THR A 128 -8.23 1.75 -17.62
N ALA A 129 -8.58 1.03 -16.54
CA ALA A 129 -7.63 0.16 -15.83
C ALA A 129 -7.24 -1.11 -16.61
N GLY A 130 -7.96 -1.44 -17.70
CA GLY A 130 -7.68 -2.63 -18.49
C GLY A 130 -7.96 -3.93 -17.74
N GLN A 131 -7.10 -4.93 -17.91
CA GLN A 131 -7.16 -6.21 -17.20
C GLN A 131 -6.17 -6.23 -16.04
N VAL A 132 -6.50 -6.92 -14.95
CA VAL A 132 -5.60 -7.10 -13.80
C VAL A 132 -4.96 -8.48 -13.87
N LEU A 133 -3.64 -8.52 -13.71
CA LEU A 133 -2.91 -9.76 -13.48
C LEU A 133 -2.79 -10.00 -11.98
N LEU A 134 -3.38 -11.10 -11.50
CA LEU A 134 -3.24 -11.52 -10.12
C LEU A 134 -2.17 -12.60 -10.03
N PHE A 135 -1.10 -12.29 -9.31
CA PHE A 135 0.01 -13.21 -9.04
C PHE A 135 -0.16 -13.84 -7.65
N ARG A 136 0.05 -15.15 -7.57
CA ARG A 136 0.06 -15.92 -6.32
C ARG A 136 1.49 -16.29 -5.95
N PHE A 137 1.95 -15.89 -4.77
CA PHE A 137 3.30 -16.21 -4.26
C PHE A 137 3.20 -16.83 -2.87
N GLY A 138 3.17 -18.16 -2.79
CA GLY A 138 2.88 -18.84 -1.52
C GLY A 138 1.53 -18.37 -0.98
N VAL A 139 1.52 -17.76 0.21
CA VAL A 139 0.32 -17.17 0.83
C VAL A 139 0.03 -15.72 0.42
N TRP A 140 0.94 -15.07 -0.32
CA TRP A 140 0.89 -13.63 -0.64
C TRP A 140 0.19 -13.32 -1.98
N ARG A 141 -0.46 -12.14 -2.05
CA ARG A 141 -1.30 -11.68 -3.19
C ARG A 141 -1.20 -10.16 -3.42
N VAL A 142 -1.36 -9.70 -4.69
CA VAL A 142 -0.99 -8.35 -5.22
C VAL A 142 -2.18 -7.45 -5.80
N GLY A 143 -2.54 -6.19 -5.32
CA GLY A 143 -3.61 -5.16 -5.68
C GLY A 143 -3.86 -3.92 -4.69
N GLY A 144 -4.71 -2.88 -4.92
CA GLY A 144 -5.45 -1.98 -3.93
C GLY A 144 -4.87 -0.73 -3.15
N LEU A 145 -5.71 0.22 -2.65
CA LEU A 145 -5.40 1.63 -2.15
C LEU A 145 -5.79 1.97 -0.66
N SER A 146 -5.29 3.07 -0.04
CA SER A 146 -5.56 3.55 1.36
C SER A 146 -5.61 5.10 1.53
N ARG A 147 -6.27 5.60 2.60
CA ARG A 147 -6.43 7.05 2.94
C ARG A 147 -5.23 7.72 3.61
N ARG A 148 -4.49 7.00 4.46
CA ARG A 148 -3.19 7.42 5.01
C ARG A 148 -2.15 6.41 4.56
N MET A 149 -1.01 6.91 4.13
CA MET A 149 0.03 6.09 3.55
C MET A 149 1.39 6.74 3.79
N LEU A 150 2.33 5.93 4.25
CA LEU A 150 3.75 6.24 4.19
C LEU A 150 4.42 5.21 3.28
N VAL A 151 5.15 5.71 2.30
CA VAL A 151 6.04 4.93 1.45
C VAL A 151 7.47 5.16 1.90
N VAL A 152 8.19 4.05 2.09
CA VAL A 152 9.62 4.04 2.36
C VAL A 152 10.27 3.16 1.32
N ALA A 153 11.26 3.70 0.60
CA ALA A 153 12.00 2.95 -0.40
C ALA A 153 13.49 3.26 -0.40
N PRO A 154 14.35 2.24 -0.50
CA PRO A 154 15.77 2.45 -0.73
C PRO A 154 15.93 3.02 -2.15
N VAL A 155 16.39 4.27 -2.23
CA VAL A 155 16.67 4.96 -3.48
C VAL A 155 18.03 5.62 -3.35
N PRO A 156 19.12 4.86 -3.57
CA PRO A 156 20.48 5.40 -3.47
C PRO A 156 20.61 6.66 -4.33
N GLY A 157 21.10 7.75 -3.72
CA GLY A 157 21.24 9.02 -4.42
C GLY A 157 19.92 9.77 -4.66
N CYS A 158 18.82 9.48 -3.94
CA CYS A 158 17.55 10.21 -4.12
C CYS A 158 17.66 11.73 -3.94
N GLY A 159 18.68 12.23 -3.24
CA GLY A 159 18.94 13.67 -3.12
C GLY A 159 19.28 14.33 -4.45
N ARG A 160 19.72 13.55 -5.44
CA ARG A 160 20.05 14.01 -6.80
C ARG A 160 18.84 13.97 -7.75
N LEU A 161 17.75 13.29 -7.37
CA LEU A 161 16.56 13.10 -8.23
C LEU A 161 15.60 14.31 -8.26
N GLY A 162 15.97 15.40 -7.58
CA GLY A 162 15.14 16.61 -7.48
C GLY A 162 13.79 16.36 -6.78
N ARG A 163 12.89 17.36 -6.81
CA ARG A 163 11.51 17.26 -6.30
C ARG A 163 10.58 16.56 -7.28
N THR A 164 11.03 15.49 -7.94
CA THR A 164 10.15 14.76 -8.86
C THR A 164 9.07 14.07 -8.01
N PRO A 165 7.79 14.44 -8.17
CA PRO A 165 6.73 13.82 -7.39
C PRO A 165 6.65 12.35 -7.79
N VAL A 166 6.83 11.45 -6.83
CA VAL A 166 6.41 10.06 -7.03
C VAL A 166 4.89 10.10 -7.09
N VAL A 167 4.32 9.62 -8.20
CA VAL A 167 2.87 9.45 -8.32
C VAL A 167 2.61 7.97 -8.13
N LEU A 168 2.06 7.61 -6.96
CA LEU A 168 1.69 6.21 -6.67
C LEU A 168 0.35 5.85 -7.33
N ASP A 169 -0.56 6.82 -7.41
CA ASP A 169 -1.86 6.72 -8.05
C ASP A 169 -2.37 8.13 -8.38
N ALA A 170 -2.95 8.32 -9.57
CA ALA A 170 -3.58 9.57 -9.99
C ALA A 170 -4.75 9.98 -9.06
N ARG A 171 -5.37 9.02 -8.36
CA ARG A 171 -6.46 9.28 -7.40
C ARG A 171 -5.97 9.60 -5.99
N HIS A 172 -4.70 9.34 -5.69
CA HIS A 172 -4.09 9.54 -4.37
C HIS A 172 -2.75 10.26 -4.51
N ALA A 173 -2.83 11.56 -4.81
CA ALA A 173 -1.64 12.40 -4.88
C ALA A 173 -0.83 12.29 -3.58
N ILE A 174 0.47 12.02 -3.72
CA ILE A 174 1.41 12.18 -2.61
C ILE A 174 1.36 13.65 -2.21
N ALA A 175 1.05 13.89 -0.93
CA ALA A 175 0.90 15.23 -0.38
C ALA A 175 2.24 15.81 0.11
N GLY A 176 3.25 14.95 0.33
CA GLY A 176 4.61 15.37 0.64
C GLY A 176 5.63 14.24 0.47
N SER A 177 6.87 14.59 0.14
CA SER A 177 7.97 13.63 0.02
C SER A 177 9.31 14.24 0.41
N THR A 178 10.24 13.42 0.87
CA THR A 178 11.63 13.82 1.16
C THR A 178 12.60 12.68 0.89
N CYS A 179 13.88 13.01 0.67
CA CYS A 179 14.96 12.05 0.65
C CYS A 179 15.76 12.16 1.94
N ARG A 180 16.06 11.02 2.57
CA ARG A 180 16.81 10.97 3.83
C ARG A 180 17.63 9.69 3.89
N ASP A 181 18.93 9.82 4.11
CA ASP A 181 19.85 8.70 4.35
C ASP A 181 19.79 7.59 3.27
N GLY A 182 19.60 7.97 2.00
CA GLY A 182 19.48 7.02 0.88
C GLY A 182 18.09 6.39 0.72
N PHE A 183 17.10 6.83 1.49
CA PHE A 183 15.71 6.43 1.37
C PHE A 183 14.83 7.57 0.85
N HIS A 184 13.90 7.23 -0.04
CA HIS A 184 12.80 8.10 -0.41
C HIS A 184 11.62 7.84 0.53
N LEU A 185 11.13 8.92 1.16
CA LEU A 185 9.93 8.91 1.99
C LEU A 185 8.84 9.71 1.28
N ALA A 186 7.64 9.16 1.19
CA ALA A 186 6.50 9.88 0.66
C ALA A 186 5.25 9.59 1.48
N ALA A 187 4.44 10.62 1.74
CA ALA A 187 3.27 10.53 2.57
C ALA A 187 2.02 11.07 1.87
N SER A 188 0.89 10.42 2.13
CA SER A 188 -0.45 10.88 1.75
C SER A 188 -1.40 10.71 2.94
N GLY A 189 -2.40 11.58 3.05
CA GLY A 189 -3.30 11.67 4.20
C GLY A 189 -3.67 13.11 4.53
N ASP A 190 -4.14 13.35 5.75
CA ASP A 190 -4.34 14.70 6.28
C ASP A 190 -3.01 15.46 6.43
N ARG A 191 -3.09 16.79 6.41
CA ARG A 191 -1.92 17.68 6.40
C ARG A 191 -1.01 17.46 7.61
N ASP A 192 -1.59 17.21 8.79
CA ASP A 192 -0.81 17.00 10.00
C ASP A 192 -0.06 15.68 9.93
N PHE A 193 -0.72 14.58 9.53
CA PHE A 193 -0.05 13.31 9.27
C PHE A 193 1.10 13.45 8.28
N VAL A 194 0.86 14.10 7.13
CA VAL A 194 1.87 14.26 6.07
C VAL A 194 3.06 15.07 6.58
N ARG A 195 2.81 16.22 7.23
CA ARG A 195 3.87 17.07 7.81
C ARG A 195 4.72 16.26 8.80
N GLU A 196 4.05 15.63 9.76
CA GLU A 196 4.69 14.84 10.81
C GLU A 196 5.50 13.66 10.26
N ALA A 197 4.95 12.93 9.30
CA ALA A 197 5.61 11.80 8.69
C ALA A 197 6.91 12.23 7.98
N ILE A 198 6.85 13.31 7.20
CA ILE A 198 8.02 13.82 6.46
C ILE A 198 9.07 14.42 7.39
N GLU A 199 8.63 15.17 8.42
CA GLU A 199 9.51 15.87 9.35
C GLU A 199 10.18 14.95 10.36
N HIS A 200 9.51 13.93 10.85
CA HIS A 200 9.96 13.18 12.04
C HIS A 200 10.26 11.70 11.82
N VAL A 201 9.78 11.07 10.74
CA VAL A 201 10.17 9.67 10.47
C VAL A 201 11.64 9.62 10.08
N ARG A 202 12.41 8.69 10.67
CA ARG A 202 13.81 8.44 10.30
C ARG A 202 13.95 6.99 9.87
N VAL A 203 14.85 6.75 8.92
CA VAL A 203 15.17 5.42 8.40
C VAL A 203 16.67 5.27 8.47
N ARG A 204 17.15 4.23 9.14
CA ARG A 204 18.57 3.92 9.23
C ARG A 204 18.81 2.52 8.65
N PRO A 205 19.75 2.35 7.72
CA PRO A 205 20.17 1.01 7.30
C PRO A 205 20.59 0.16 8.51
N ALA A 206 20.23 -1.13 8.48
CA ALA A 206 20.54 -2.11 9.51
C ALA A 206 21.53 -3.17 9.00
#